data_AF-I3DCK9-F1
#
_entry.id   AF-I3DCK9-F1
#
_cell.length_a   1.000
_cell.length_b   1.000
_cell.length_c   1.000
_cell.angle_alpha   90.00
_cell.angle_beta   90.00
_cell.angle_gamma   90.00
#
_symmetry.space_group_name_H-M   'P 1'
#
loop_
_entity.id
_entity.type
_entity.pdbx_description
1 polymer ?
#
loop_
_entity_poly.entity_id
_entity_poly.type
_entity_poly.pdbx_seq_one_letter_code
_entity_poly.pdbx_strand_id
1 'polypeptide(L)' 'MSNTKFPYSLVFTYDNGDQFTAGQYCSLRDALQAKIRAKAEIGETDITGRRLETITVLTEGDNETN' A
#
# COMPACT_ATOMS: atom_id res chain seq x y z
N MET A 1 -21.74 -8.00 9.11
CA MET A 1 -21.02 -9.10 8.44
C MET A 1 -19.65 -8.55 8.06
N SER A 2 -18.65 -8.77 8.92
CA SER A 2 -17.29 -8.25 8.75
C SER A 2 -16.69 -8.88 7.50
N ASN A 3 -16.57 -8.10 6.43
CA ASN A 3 -16.07 -8.55 5.14
C ASN A 3 -14.54 -8.51 5.16
N THR A 4 -13.92 -9.13 6.17
CA THR A 4 -12.48 -9.13 6.41
C THR A 4 -11.82 -10.15 5.49
N LYS A 5 -12.00 -10.00 4.17
CA LYS A 5 -11.33 -10.88 3.20
C LYS A 5 -9.87 -10.50 2.99
N PHE A 6 -9.50 -9.25 3.23
CA PHE A 6 -8.15 -8.76 2.95
C PHE A 6 -7.65 -7.81 4.05
N PRO A 7 -7.14 -8.34 5.17
CA PRO A 7 -6.71 -7.53 6.30
C PRO A 7 -5.46 -6.69 6.02
N TYR A 8 -4.83 -6.80 4.84
CA TYR A 8 -3.64 -6.03 4.46
C TYR A 8 -3.88 -5.27 3.16
N SER A 9 -3.68 -3.96 3.18
CA SER A 9 -3.79 -3.10 2.00
C SER A 9 -2.46 -2.44 1.70
N LEU A 10 -2.00 -2.55 0.46
CA LEU A 10 -0.80 -1.89 -0.04
C LEU A 10 -1.18 -0.51 -0.56
N VAL A 11 -0.67 0.53 0.08
CA VAL A 11 -0.93 1.92 -0.23
C VAL A 11 0.36 2.59 -0.72
N PHE A 12 0.26 3.24 -1.85
CA PHE A 12 1.30 4.02 -2.50
C PHE A 12 1.08 5.48 -2.18
N THR A 13 2.10 6.13 -1.62
CA THR A 13 2.10 7.55 -1.32
C THR A 13 3.03 8.24 -2.30
N TYR A 14 2.46 9.18 -3.06
CA TYR A 14 3.18 9.98 -4.03
C TYR A 14 3.71 11.28 -3.40
N ASP A 15 4.61 11.97 -4.10
CA ASP A 15 5.27 13.19 -3.62
C ASP A 15 4.32 14.36 -3.33
N ASN A 16 3.16 14.37 -4.00
CA ASN A 16 2.10 15.34 -3.78
C ASN A 16 1.22 15.03 -2.56
N GLY A 17 1.55 13.98 -1.78
CA GLY A 17 0.77 13.51 -0.63
C GLY A 17 -0.44 12.65 -1.00
N ASP A 18 -0.63 12.34 -2.28
CA ASP A 18 -1.74 11.53 -2.76
C ASP A 18 -1.49 10.06 -2.41
N GLN A 19 -2.54 9.38 -1.95
CA GLN A 19 -2.47 7.99 -1.51
C GLN A 19 -3.34 7.12 -2.40
N PHE A 20 -2.73 6.10 -3.00
CA PHE A 20 -3.39 5.17 -3.90
C PHE A 20 -3.30 3.75 -3.37
N THR A 21 -4.43 3.04 -3.28
CA THR A 21 -4.43 1.63 -2.89
C THR A 21 -4.05 0.78 -4.10
N ALA A 22 -2.81 0.32 -4.14
CA ALA A 22 -2.28 -0.50 -5.22
C ALA A 22 -2.83 -1.94 -5.19
N GLY A 23 -3.20 -2.45 -4.00
CA GLY A 23 -3.77 -3.79 -3.88
C GLY A 23 -4.17 -4.15 -2.46
N GLN A 24 -5.03 -5.16 -2.33
CA GLN A 24 -5.46 -5.73 -1.06
C GLN A 24 -5.11 -7.21 -1.01
N TYR A 25 -4.65 -7.68 0.14
CA TYR A 25 -4.02 -8.98 0.34
C TYR A 25 -4.60 -9.68 1.57
N CYS A 26 -4.79 -11.01 1.44
CA CYS A 26 -5.26 -11.86 2.54
C CYS A 26 -4.16 -12.11 3.58
N SER A 27 -2.89 -12.01 3.16
CA SER A 27 -1.73 -12.40 3.94
C SER A 27 -0.70 -11.28 4.00
N LEU A 28 -0.12 -11.07 5.19
CA LEU A 28 0.96 -10.10 5.40
C LEU A 28 2.15 -10.40 4.48
N ARG A 29 2.45 -11.68 4.25
CA ARG A 29 3.54 -12.11 3.39
C ARG A 29 3.38 -11.60 1.95
N ASP A 30 2.16 -11.72 1.39
CA ASP A 30 1.88 -11.24 0.04
C ASP A 30 1.96 -9.71 -0.03
N ALA A 31 1.41 -9.01 0.97
CA ALA A 31 1.51 -7.56 1.06
C ALA A 31 2.96 -7.06 1.20
N LEU A 32 3.79 -7.74 2.01
CA LEU A 32 5.21 -7.45 2.16
C LEU A 32 5.99 -7.75 0.88
N GLN A 33 5.70 -8.86 0.21
CA GLN A 33 6.36 -9.19 -1.06
C GLN A 33 6.00 -8.18 -2.14
N ALA A 34 4.74 -7.75 -2.20
CA ALA A 34 4.29 -6.68 -3.09
C ALA A 34 4.97 -5.35 -2.75
N LYS A 35 5.09 -5.00 -1.47
CA LYS A 35 5.87 -3.84 -1.03
C LYS A 35 7.33 -3.92 -1.46
N ILE A 36 7.98 -5.08 -1.38
CA ILE A 36 9.39 -5.25 -1.82
C ILE A 36 9.51 -5.10 -3.34
N ARG A 37 8.55 -5.63 -4.11
CA ARG A 37 8.53 -5.46 -5.56
C ARG A 37 8.34 -4.00 -5.94
N ALA A 38 7.34 -3.36 -5.34
CA ALA A 38 7.04 -1.97 -5.60
C ALA A 38 8.08 -1.01 -5.01
N LYS A 39 8.89 -1.43 -4.02
CA LYS A 39 10.10 -0.70 -3.60
C LYS A 39 11.09 -0.49 -4.74
N ALA A 40 11.14 -1.39 -5.73
CA ALA A 40 11.94 -1.16 -6.93
C ALA A 40 11.34 -0.06 -7.83
N GLU A 41 10.03 0.17 -7.75
CA GLU A 41 9.29 1.24 -8.44
C GLU A 41 9.29 2.57 -7.65
N ILE A 42 9.77 2.59 -6.39
CA ILE A 42 9.91 3.83 -5.61
C ILE A 42 10.96 4.72 -6.26
N GLY A 43 10.60 5.98 -6.52
CA GLY A 43 11.42 6.92 -7.27
C GLY A 43 11.19 6.88 -8.78
N GLU A 44 10.46 5.89 -9.29
CA GLU A 44 9.97 5.89 -10.66
C GLU A 44 8.84 6.91 -10.80
N THR A 45 8.83 7.61 -11.94
CA THR A 45 7.83 8.62 -12.23
C THR A 45 6.70 7.93 -12.98
N ASP A 46 5.51 7.91 -12.38
CA ASP A 46 4.31 7.36 -13.01
C ASP A 46 3.99 8.11 -14.31
N ILE A 47 3.19 7.51 -15.21
CA ILE A 47 2.77 8.12 -16.48
C ILE A 47 2.14 9.50 -16.29
N THR A 48 1.61 9.77 -15.10
CA THR A 48 1.00 11.04 -14.71
C THR A 48 1.99 12.09 -14.20
N GLY A 49 3.30 11.79 -14.19
CA GLY A 49 4.35 12.69 -13.72
C GLY A 49 4.56 12.67 -12.20
N ARG A 50 3.85 11.82 -11.46
CA ARG A 50 3.93 11.70 -10.00
C ARG A 50 5.03 10.72 -9.61
N ARG A 51 5.84 11.07 -8.61
CA ARG A 51 6.90 10.18 -8.14
C ARG A 51 6.41 9.38 -6.95
N LEU A 52 6.51 8.06 -7.03
CA LEU A 52 6.21 7.22 -5.89
C LEU A 52 7.25 7.49 -4.79
N GLU A 53 6.82 8.04 -3.65
CA GLU A 53 7.70 8.37 -2.53
C GLU A 53 7.79 7.24 -1.53
N THR A 54 6.64 6.72 -1.11
CA THR A 54 6.56 5.76 -0.02
C THR A 54 5.52 4.69 -0.30
N ILE A 55 5.78 3.48 0.21
CA ILE A 55 4.86 2.35 0.13
C ILE A 55 4.59 1.84 1.54
N THR A 56 3.33 1.90 1.93
CA THR A 56 2.84 1.52 3.24
C THR A 56 1.94 0.30 3.11
N VAL A 57 2.06 -0.64 4.04
CA VAL A 57 1.10 -1.73 4.17
C VAL A 57 0.23 -1.36 5.36
N LEU A 58 -1.02 -1.02 5.11
CA LEU A 58 -2.02 -0.82 6.16
C LEU A 58 -2.61 -2.17 6.54
N THR A 59 -2.81 -2.39 7.83
CA THR A 59 -3.58 -3.53 8.32
C THR A 59 -4.93 -3.03 8.78
N GLU A 60 -6.02 -3.76 8.50
CA GLU A 60 -7.36 -3.39 8.99
C GLU A 60 -7.46 -3.40 10.54
N GLY A 61 -6.40 -3.82 11.27
CA GLY A 61 -6.36 -3.84 12.73
C GLY A 61 -5.63 -2.67 13.40
N ASP A 62 -4.90 -1.82 12.66
CA ASP A 62 -4.09 -0.73 13.27
C ASP A 62 -4.87 0.60 13.40
N ASN A 63 -6.19 0.55 13.23
CA ASN A 63 -7.08 1.67 13.53
C ASN A 63 -8.04 1.35 14.69
N GLU A 64 -7.63 0.48 15.62
CA GLU A 64 -8.17 0.48 16.98
C GLU A 64 -7.49 1.60 17.77
N THR A 65 -8.00 2.81 17.58
CA THR A 65 -7.91 3.83 18.62
C THR A 65 -8.83 3.35 19.76
N ASN A 66 -8.26 2.76 20.80
CA ASN A 66 -8.93 2.63 22.10
C ASN A 66 -7.93 2.76 23.25
#